data_AF-A0A1F6KID2-F1
#
_entry.id   AF-A0A1F6KID2-F1
#
_cell.length_a   1.000
_cell.length_b   1.000
_cell.length_c   1.000
_cell.angle_alpha   90.00
_cell.angle_beta   90.00
_cell.angle_gamma   90.00
#
_symmetry.space_group_name_H-M   'P 1'
#
loop_
_entity.id
_entity.type
_entity.pdbx_description
1 polymer ?
#
loop_
_entity_poly.entity_id
_entity_poly.type
_entity_poly.pdbx_seq_one_letter_code
_entity_poly.pdbx_strand_id
1 'polypeptide(L)'
;MRDLQIREGQNVKVFQKVAEGKRERNVAFSGKVVKVRGIGVNKSITVKQLLDGIVVDRIFPLASPTITKLEIVEEKKKPSRKKSASKKATKRKKIK
;
A
#
# COMPACT_ATOMS: atom_id res chain seq x y z
N MET A 1 -0.16 -18.23 1.22
CA MET A 1 0.15 -16.85 1.68
C MET A 1 -0.75 -15.88 0.92
N ARG A 2 -1.17 -14.78 1.52
CA ARG A 2 -1.96 -13.77 0.79
C ARG A 2 -0.98 -12.90 0.00
N ASP A 3 -0.75 -13.23 -1.27
CA ASP A 3 0.07 -12.46 -2.20
C ASP A 3 -0.64 -11.17 -2.66
N LEU A 4 -1.04 -10.33 -1.71
CA LEU A 4 -1.44 -8.97 -2.02
C LEU A 4 -0.16 -8.17 -2.31
N GLN A 5 -0.06 -7.63 -3.53
CA GLN A 5 1.01 -6.71 -3.93
C GLN A 5 0.82 -5.34 -3.25
N ILE A 6 1.12 -5.27 -1.96
CA ILE A 6 1.09 -4.03 -1.18
C ILE A 6 2.34 -3.21 -1.47
N ARG A 7 2.15 -1.91 -1.70
CA ARG A 7 3.21 -0.95 -2.00
C ARG A 7 3.13 0.25 -1.07
N GLU A 8 4.26 0.92 -0.90
CA GLU A 8 4.34 2.16 -0.15
C GLU A 8 3.45 3.25 -0.78
N GLY A 9 2.81 4.01 0.10
CA GLY A 9 1.87 5.06 -0.23
C GLY A 9 0.47 4.61 -0.64
N GLN A 10 0.13 3.32 -0.55
CA GLN A 10 -1.26 2.86 -0.64
C GLN A 10 -1.97 3.03 0.70
N ASN A 11 -3.28 3.29 0.66
CA ASN A 11 -4.13 3.22 1.84
C ASN A 11 -4.64 1.79 2.00
N VAL A 12 -4.51 1.26 3.21
CA VAL A 12 -4.90 -0.11 3.56
C VAL A 12 -5.75 -0.12 4.81
N LYS A 13 -6.61 -1.15 4.91
CA LYS A 13 -7.39 -1.48 6.10
C LYS A 13 -7.00 -2.88 6.56
N VAL A 14 -6.41 -2.96 7.74
CA VAL A 14 -5.94 -4.21 8.35
C VAL A 14 -6.89 -4.60 9.46
N PHE A 15 -7.48 -5.79 9.38
CA PHE A 15 -8.33 -6.35 10.43
C PHE A 15 -7.52 -7.32 11.27
N GLN A 16 -7.43 -7.05 12.57
CA GLN A 16 -6.69 -7.84 13.53
C GLN A 16 -7.61 -8.38 14.63
N LYS A 17 -7.44 -9.64 14.98
CA LYS A 17 -8.02 -10.23 16.20
C LYS A 17 -7.29 -9.68 17.41
N VAL A 18 -8.04 -9.07 18.32
CA VAL A 18 -7.56 -8.59 19.61
C VAL A 18 -8.35 -9.29 20.70
N ALA A 19 -7.65 -9.91 21.63
CA ALA A 19 -8.25 -10.56 22.80
C ALA A 19 -8.44 -9.53 23.93
N GLU A 20 -9.65 -9.46 24.47
CA GLU A 20 -10.00 -8.65 25.64
C GLU A 20 -10.53 -9.60 26.72
N GLY A 21 -9.61 -10.16 27.51
CA GLY A 21 -9.91 -11.19 28.49
C GLY A 21 -10.37 -12.49 27.83
N LYS A 22 -11.66 -12.84 27.99
CA LYS A 22 -12.26 -14.08 27.44
C LYS A 22 -12.93 -13.90 26.07
N ARG A 23 -13.00 -12.68 25.55
CA ARG A 23 -13.68 -12.39 24.26
C ARG A 23 -12.65 -11.93 23.22
N GLU A 24 -12.89 -12.31 21.98
CA GLU A 24 -12.11 -11.82 20.84
C GLU A 24 -12.93 -10.84 20.02
N ARG A 25 -12.31 -9.75 19.57
CA ARG A 25 -12.90 -8.80 18.62
C ARG A 25 -11.99 -8.59 17.43
N ASN A 26 -12.58 -8.42 16.24
CA ASN A 26 -11.87 -7.98 15.05
C ASN A 26 -11.82 -6.45 15.04
N VAL A 27 -10.63 -5.89 15.31
CA VAL A 27 -10.40 -4.45 15.24
C VAL A 27 -9.81 -4.09 13.88
N ALA A 28 -10.36 -3.06 13.24
CA ALA A 28 -9.82 -2.53 12.01
C ALA A 28 -8.84 -1.38 12.30
N PHE A 29 -7.71 -1.37 11.60
CA PHE A 29 -6.75 -0.27 11.57
C PHE A 29 -6.60 0.20 10.13
N SER A 30 -6.82 1.49 9.87
CA SER A 30 -6.88 2.05 8.52
C SER A 30 -5.89 3.19 8.35
N GLY A 31 -5.01 3.10 7.36
CA GLY A 31 -4.02 4.15 7.16
C GLY A 31 -3.16 3.94 5.94
N LYS A 32 -2.16 4.81 5.81
CA LYS A 32 -1.23 4.79 4.68
C LYS A 32 -0.05 3.88 4.97
N VAL A 33 0.30 3.02 4.03
CA VAL A 33 1.54 2.23 4.10
C VAL A 33 2.73 3.17 3.92
N VAL A 34 3.56 3.31 4.94
CA VAL A 34 4.75 4.16 4.91
C VAL A 34 5.99 3.33 4.56
N LYS A 35 6.00 2.05 4.94
CA LYS A 35 7.13 1.16 4.71
C LYS A 35 6.68 -0.26 4.42
N VAL A 36 7.36 -0.93 3.50
CA VAL A 36 7.25 -2.38 3.29
C VAL A 36 8.63 -2.99 3.51
N ARG A 37 8.75 -4.00 4.38
CA ARG A 37 10.04 -4.62 4.72
C ARG A 37 9.95 -6.14 4.68
N GLY A 38 11.05 -6.78 4.27
CA GLY A 38 11.19 -8.23 4.28
C GLY A 38 10.54 -8.92 3.07
N ILE A 39 10.68 -10.24 3.04
CA ILE A 39 10.19 -11.11 1.96
C ILE A 39 9.54 -12.37 2.55
N GLY A 40 8.66 -13.02 1.78
CA GLY A 40 7.97 -14.24 2.20
C GLY A 40 7.27 -14.11 3.54
N VAL A 41 7.55 -15.04 4.46
CA VAL A 41 6.96 -15.07 5.82
C VAL A 41 7.39 -13.91 6.70
N ASN A 42 8.58 -13.35 6.48
CA ASN A 42 9.13 -12.23 7.24
C ASN A 42 8.69 -10.87 6.67
N LYS A 43 7.76 -10.87 5.70
CA LYS A 43 7.25 -9.65 5.09
C LYS A 43 6.33 -8.92 6.06
N SER A 44 6.57 -7.63 6.25
CA SER A 44 5.82 -6.75 7.14
C SER A 44 5.55 -5.40 6.47
N ILE A 45 4.50 -4.73 6.91
CA ILE A 45 4.15 -3.37 6.49
C ILE A 45 4.03 -2.47 7.69
N THR A 46 4.43 -1.21 7.55
CA THR A 46 4.18 -0.17 8.55
C THR A 46 3.08 0.74 8.04
N VAL A 47 1.98 0.82 8.79
CA VAL A 47 0.80 1.61 8.45
C VAL A 47 0.69 2.76 9.44
N LYS A 48 0.54 3.96 8.90
CA LYS A 48 0.38 5.22 9.63
C LYS A 48 -1.06 5.68 9.57
N GLN A 49 -1.66 5.94 10.73
CA GLN A 49 -3.01 6.48 10.88
C GLN A 49 -2.97 7.73 11.76
N LEU A 50 -3.75 8.75 11.42
CA LEU A 50 -4.02 9.87 12.31
C LEU A 50 -5.29 9.53 13.11
N LEU A 51 -5.15 9.45 14.43
CA LEU A 51 -6.22 9.11 15.35
C LEU A 51 -6.25 10.17 16.45
N ASP A 52 -7.38 10.88 16.58
CA ASP A 52 -7.59 11.91 17.60
C ASP A 52 -6.45 12.95 17.67
N GLY A 53 -5.95 13.38 16.50
CA GLY A 53 -4.85 14.35 16.39
C GLY A 53 -3.45 13.76 16.58
N ILE A 54 -3.33 12.48 16.93
CA ILE A 54 -2.06 11.78 17.14
C ILE A 54 -1.73 10.88 15.95
N VAL A 55 -0.48 10.91 15.51
CA VAL A 55 0.02 10.01 14.47
C VAL A 55 0.43 8.69 15.12
N VAL A 56 -0.25 7.61 14.74
CA VAL A 56 0.00 6.26 15.24
C VAL A 56 0.55 5.40 14.11
N ASP A 57 1.74 4.84 14.34
CA ASP A 57 2.39 3.89 13.44
C ASP A 57 2.29 2.48 14.02
N ARG A 58 1.79 1.54 13.20
CA ARG A 58 1.76 0.12 13.56
C ARG A 58 2.45 -0.73 12.51
N ILE A 59 3.21 -1.72 12.99
CA ILE A 59 3.89 -2.70 12.15
C ILE A 59 3.04 -3.97 12.11
N PHE A 60 2.71 -4.43 10.91
CA PHE A 60 1.91 -5.62 10.67
C PHE A 60 2.71 -6.66 9.90
N PRO A 61 3.10 -7.79 10.53
CA PRO A 61 3.66 -8.94 9.83
C PRO A 61 2.55 -9.61 9.00
N LEU A 62 2.74 -9.71 7.68
CA LEU A 62 1.68 -10.17 6.76
C LEU A 62 1.33 -11.65 6.95
N ALA A 63 2.25 -12.45 7.49
CA ALA A 63 2.03 -13.86 7.82
C ALA A 63 1.44 -14.06 9.23
N SER A 64 1.14 -12.99 9.99
CA SER A 64 0.63 -13.11 11.34
C SER A 64 -0.77 -13.77 11.37
N PRO A 65 -1.00 -14.79 12.22
CA PRO A 65 -2.32 -15.42 12.35
C PRO A 65 -3.37 -14.49 12.95
N THR A 66 -2.95 -13.43 13.63
CA THR A 66 -3.87 -12.43 14.18
C THR A 66 -4.51 -11.55 13.10
N ILE A 67 -3.97 -11.51 11.88
CA ILE A 67 -4.52 -10.71 10.78
C ILE A 67 -5.58 -11.51 10.04
N THR A 68 -6.85 -11.20 10.33
CA THR A 68 -7.99 -11.86 9.70
C THR A 68 -8.14 -11.46 8.24
N LYS A 69 -7.99 -10.17 7.92
CA LYS A 69 -8.21 -9.63 6.57
C LYS A 69 -7.33 -8.39 6.36
N LEU A 70 -6.90 -8.18 5.12
CA LEU A 70 -6.22 -6.97 4.68
C LEU A 70 -6.83 -6.51 3.36
N GLU A 71 -7.28 -5.27 3.32
CA GLU A 71 -7.90 -4.64 2.15
C GLU A 71 -7.06 -3.44 1.70
N ILE A 72 -6.92 -3.26 0.38
CA ILE A 72 -6.37 -2.04 -0.21
C ILE A 72 -7.55 -1.13 -0.49
N VAL A 73 -7.60 0.03 0.16
CA VAL A 73 -8.73 0.97 0.09
C VAL A 73 -8.63 1.82 -1.18
N GLU A 74 -7.42 2.14 -1.61
CA GLU A 74 -7.17 2.87 -2.84
C GLU A 74 -6.11 2.16 -3.67
N GLU A 75 -6.53 1.61 -4.81
CA GLU A 75 -5.58 1.21 -5.84
C GLU A 75 -5.02 2.45 -6.51
N LYS A 76 -3.70 2.63 -6.44
CA LYS A 76 -3.02 3.65 -7.24
C LYS A 76 -3.39 3.43 -8.71
N LYS A 77 -4.17 4.34 -9.28
CA LYS A 77 -4.29 4.49 -10.74
C LYS A 77 -2.88 4.78 -11.24
N LYS A 78 -2.26 3.82 -11.95
CA LYS A 78 -0.93 4.03 -12.54
C LYS A 78 -1.01 5.33 -13.36
N PRO A 79 -0.15 6.33 -13.14
CA PRO A 79 -0.11 7.46 -14.06
C PRO A 79 0.22 6.89 -15.43
N SER A 80 -0.72 6.97 -16.37
CA SER A 80 -0.45 6.63 -17.76
C SER A 80 0.69 7.54 -18.19
N ARG A 81 1.84 6.95 -18.56
CA ARG A 81 2.93 7.71 -19.19
C ARG A 81 2.31 8.47 -20.36
N LYS A 82 2.22 9.81 -20.28
CA LYS A 82 2.01 10.62 -21.49
C LYS A 82 3.16 10.25 -22.42
N LYS A 83 2.86 9.61 -23.55
CA LYS A 83 3.84 9.45 -24.63
C LYS A 83 4.25 10.87 -25.03
N SER A 84 5.47 11.28 -24.69
CA SER A 84 6.05 12.51 -25.21
C SER A 84 6.11 12.37 -26.73
N ALA A 85 5.24 13.09 -27.44
CA ALA A 85 5.29 13.18 -28.88
C ALA A 85 6.64 13.79 -29.28
N SER A 86 7.55 12.96 -29.79
CA SER A 86 8.77 13.44 -30.43
C SER A 86 8.37 14.15 -31.72
N LYS A 87 8.16 15.47 -31.68
CA LYS A 87 8.16 16.29 -32.90
C LYS A 87 9.59 16.31 -33.43
N LYS A 88 9.95 15.31 -34.23
CA LYS A 88 11.18 15.32 -35.03
C LYS A 88 10.96 16.30 -36.18
N ALA A 89 11.20 17.59 -35.92
CA ALA A 89 11.33 18.61 -36.95
C ALA A 89 12.61 18.29 -37.74
N THR A 90 12.49 17.49 -38.80
CA THR A 90 13.59 17.20 -39.71
C THR A 90 13.54 18.21 -40.85
N LYS A 91 14.28 19.31 -40.68
CA LYS A 91 14.52 20.32 -41.71
C LYS A 91 15.51 19.76 -42.74
N ARG A 92 15.06 19.35 -43.94
CA ARG A 92 15.97 19.19 -45.11
C ARG A 92 15.30 19.53 -46.45
N LYS A 93 15.62 20.75 -46.90
CA LYS A 93 15.85 21.25 -48.27
C LYS A 93 16.15 20.16 -49.32
N LYS A 94 15.47 20.20 -50.49
CA LYS A 94 16.01 20.01 -51.88
C LYS A 94 14.88 20.16 -52.92
N ILE A 95 14.92 21.18 -53.79
CA ILE A 95 15.33 21.13 -55.22
C ILE A 95 14.36 20.29 -56.08
N LYS A 96 13.54 20.92 -56.93
CA LYS A 96 13.83 21.20 -58.36
C LYS A 96 12.81 22.20 -58.89
#